data_AF-A0A8X6LUH1-F1
#
_entry.id   AF-A0A8X6LUH1-F1
#
_cell.length_a   1.000
_cell.length_b   1.000
_cell.length_c   1.000
_cell.angle_alpha   90.00
_cell.angle_beta   90.00
_cell.angle_gamma   90.00
#
_symmetry.space_group_name_H-M   'P 1'
#
loop_
_entity.id
_entity.type
_entity.pdbx_description
1 polymer ?
#
loop_
_entity_poly.entity_id
_entity_poly.type
_entity_poly.pdbx_seq_one_letter_code
_entity_poly.pdbx_strand_id
1 'polypeptide(L)'
;MHGPQWFRTKENKWPKNLNCDFSSTDTCEYGEQVLTFATAIHNTTAIINLTKYSSLQKLLHVTGWVLHFVYNIRNRLNKRCNELTAEEIDGAETIWIRFVQKDAFAEEVNCLLKSIDHYLKLQQF
;
A
#
# COMPACT_ATOMS: atom_id res chain seq x y z
N MET A 1 23.26 -28.03 4.55
CA MET A 1 22.34 -27.23 5.39
C MET A 1 20.97 -27.88 5.35
N HIS A 2 20.42 -28.25 6.50
CA HIS A 2 19.15 -28.95 6.58
C HIS A 2 18.14 -28.04 7.26
N GLY A 3 17.02 -27.80 6.57
CA GLY A 3 15.94 -26.97 7.08
C GLY A 3 15.34 -27.51 8.39
N PRO A 4 14.42 -26.75 9.00
CA PRO A 4 13.88 -27.06 10.32
C PRO A 4 13.30 -28.48 10.40
N GLN A 5 13.50 -29.13 11.54
CA GLN A 5 13.15 -30.54 11.73
C GLN A 5 11.65 -30.83 11.51
N TRP A 6 10.79 -29.84 11.80
CA TRP A 6 9.35 -29.96 11.61
C TRP A 6 8.95 -30.15 10.14
N PHE A 7 9.75 -29.67 9.19
CA PHE A 7 9.48 -29.79 7.76
C PHE A 7 9.51 -31.25 7.27
N ARG A 8 10.22 -32.12 8.00
CA ARG A 8 10.34 -33.56 7.68
C ARG A 8 9.27 -34.40 8.38
N THR A 9 8.38 -33.77 9.14
CA THR A 9 7.36 -34.46 9.94
C THR A 9 5.96 -34.22 9.39
N LYS A 10 5.01 -35.06 9.83
CA LYS A 10 3.61 -34.95 9.42
C LYS A 10 3.03 -33.57 9.76
N GLU A 11 2.14 -33.10 8.91
CA GLU A 11 1.51 -31.76 8.94
C GLU A 11 0.91 -31.39 10.31
N ASN A 12 0.42 -32.38 11.06
CA ASN A 12 -0.12 -32.15 12.40
C ASN A 12 0.90 -31.65 13.44
N LYS A 13 2.20 -31.80 13.16
CA LYS A 13 3.33 -31.31 13.99
C LYS A 13 3.89 -29.98 13.49
N TRP A 14 3.32 -29.41 12.44
CA TRP A 14 3.74 -28.10 11.99
C TRP A 14 3.33 -27.04 13.03
N PRO A 15 4.09 -25.95 13.16
CA PRO A 15 3.66 -24.82 13.99
C PRO A 15 2.33 -24.28 13.44
N LYS A 16 1.23 -24.57 14.16
CA LYS A 16 -0.15 -24.19 13.76
C LYS A 16 -0.47 -22.72 14.03
N ASN A 17 0.38 -22.06 14.82
CA ASN A 17 0.41 -20.60 14.93
C ASN A 17 1.66 -20.11 14.22
N LEU A 18 1.55 -19.85 12.92
CA LEU A 18 2.30 -18.77 12.32
C LEU A 18 1.66 -17.46 12.78
N ASN A 19 1.67 -17.22 14.10
CA ASN A 19 1.60 -15.85 14.56
C ASN A 19 2.81 -15.20 13.91
N CYS A 20 2.54 -14.27 13.00
CA CYS A 20 3.54 -13.51 12.31
C CYS A 20 4.17 -12.54 13.33
N ASP A 21 4.88 -13.10 14.31
CA ASP A 21 5.87 -12.36 15.07
C ASP A 21 7.05 -12.21 14.13
N PHE A 22 7.01 -11.14 13.33
CA PHE A 22 8.23 -10.52 12.81
C PHE A 22 9.04 -9.99 14.00
N SER A 23 9.55 -10.89 14.84
CA SER A 23 10.72 -10.63 15.65
C SER A 23 11.92 -11.01 14.80
N SER A 24 12.32 -10.07 13.94
CA SER A 24 13.60 -10.11 13.26
C SER A 24 14.69 -10.10 14.32
N THR A 25 15.10 -11.29 14.76
CA THR A 25 16.37 -11.49 15.46
C THR A 25 17.42 -11.88 14.42
N ASP A 26 17.50 -11.09 13.37
CA ASP A 26 18.70 -10.99 12.55
C ASP A 26 19.28 -9.62 12.88
N THR A 27 20.46 -9.64 13.48
CA THR A 27 21.28 -8.47 13.75
C THR A 27 21.76 -7.92 12.41
N CYS A 28 20.89 -7.17 11.73
CA CYS A 28 21.32 -6.18 10.77
C CYS A 28 21.55 -4.89 11.56
N GLU A 29 22.81 -4.57 11.83
CA GLU A 29 23.22 -3.21 12.15
C GLU A 29 22.87 -2.32 10.96
N TYR A 30 21.64 -1.83 10.91
CA TYR A 30 21.25 -0.78 10.01
C TYR A 30 20.78 0.37 10.88
N GLY A 31 21.60 1.43 10.88
CA GLY A 31 21.48 2.58 11.75
C GLY A 31 20.06 3.12 11.81
N GLU A 32 19.71 3.56 13.00
CA GLU A 32 18.45 4.20 13.35
C GLU A 32 18.24 5.47 12.48
N GLN A 33 17.75 5.29 11.26
CA GLN A 33 17.14 6.38 10.52
C GLN A 33 15.69 6.43 10.98
N VAL A 34 15.47 7.23 12.02
CA VAL A 34 14.13 7.74 12.36
C VAL A 34 13.67 8.58 11.17
N LEU A 35 13.03 7.91 10.21
CA LEU A 35 12.37 8.59 9.10
C LEU A 35 11.03 9.10 9.63
N THR A 36 11.06 10.28 10.26
CA THR A 36 9.88 11.01 10.65
C THR A 36 9.08 11.36 9.40
N PHE A 37 8.11 10.50 9.05
CA PHE A 37 7.16 10.79 7.99
C PHE A 37 6.18 11.84 8.49
N ALA A 38 6.52 13.10 8.27
CA ALA A 38 5.62 14.21 8.52
C ALA A 38 4.35 14.01 7.70
N THR A 39 3.22 13.91 8.39
CA THR A 39 1.88 13.84 7.82
C THR A 39 1.53 15.16 7.16
N ALA A 40 2.01 15.36 5.93
CA ALA A 40 1.50 16.37 5.02
C ALA A 40 1.03 15.65 3.77
N ILE A 41 -0.28 15.39 3.72
CA ILE A 41 -0.97 14.97 2.50
C ILE A 41 -1.03 16.21 1.61
N HIS A 42 0.10 16.60 1.04
CA HIS A 42 0.15 17.63 0.02
C HIS A 42 1.36 17.36 -0.85
N ASN A 43 1.09 17.08 -2.12
CA ASN A 43 2.04 16.81 -3.19
C ASN A 43 2.80 15.49 -3.04
N THR A 44 2.28 14.48 -3.74
CA THR A 44 2.92 13.22 -4.09
C THR A 44 4.16 13.44 -4.98
N THR A 45 5.15 14.18 -4.50
CA THR A 45 6.54 13.80 -4.83
C THR A 45 6.76 12.48 -4.08
N ALA A 46 6.39 11.41 -4.78
CA ALA A 46 5.76 10.24 -4.20
C ALA A 46 6.70 9.41 -3.32
N ILE A 47 6.17 8.94 -2.18
CA ILE A 47 6.74 7.88 -1.34
C ILE A 47 7.22 6.69 -2.21
N ILE A 48 6.57 6.48 -3.35
CA ILE A 48 6.89 5.48 -4.36
C ILE A 48 7.27 6.18 -5.67
N ASN A 49 8.55 6.13 -6.04
CA ASN A 49 9.03 6.66 -7.31
C ASN A 49 8.82 5.63 -8.44
N LEU A 50 7.94 5.95 -9.41
CA LEU A 50 7.61 5.05 -10.53
C LEU A 50 8.81 4.73 -11.42
N THR A 51 9.76 5.66 -11.58
CA THR A 51 10.91 5.46 -12.48
C THR A 51 11.87 4.37 -12.00
N LYS A 52 11.75 3.96 -10.74
CA LYS A 52 12.52 2.86 -10.15
C LYS A 52 11.92 1.48 -10.41
N TYR A 53 10.74 1.40 -11.01
CA TYR A 53 10.05 0.14 -11.29
C TYR A 53 10.03 -0.15 -12.78
N SER A 54 10.57 -1.31 -13.16
CA SER A 54 10.52 -1.83 -14.52
C SER A 54 9.35 -2.80 -14.76
N SER A 55 8.50 -3.02 -13.75
CA SER A 55 7.36 -3.93 -13.80
C SER A 55 6.17 -3.31 -13.08
N LEU A 56 5.04 -3.23 -13.81
CA LEU A 56 3.77 -2.78 -13.25
C LEU A 56 3.33 -3.68 -12.09
N GLN A 57 3.39 -5.00 -12.24
CA GLN A 57 3.02 -5.93 -11.16
C GLN A 57 3.81 -5.69 -9.87
N LYS A 58 5.13 -5.43 -9.98
CA LYS A 58 5.95 -5.10 -8.81
C LYS A 58 5.53 -3.79 -8.17
N LEU A 59 5.26 -2.77 -8.98
CA LEU A 59 4.76 -1.47 -8.51
C LEU A 59 3.44 -1.63 -7.76
N LEU A 60 2.50 -2.37 -8.33
CA LEU A 60 1.18 -2.61 -7.73
C LEU A 60 1.30 -3.38 -6.42
N HIS A 61 2.12 -4.45 -6.38
CA HIS A 61 2.34 -5.21 -5.14
C HIS A 61 2.96 -4.37 -4.03
N VAL A 62 4.01 -3.59 -4.34
CA VAL A 62 4.63 -2.73 -3.32
C VAL A 62 3.65 -1.67 -2.84
N THR A 63 2.91 -1.06 -3.76
CA THR A 63 1.88 -0.06 -3.41
C THR A 63 0.79 -0.68 -2.53
N GLY A 64 0.32 -1.88 -2.87
CA GLY A 64 -0.66 -2.62 -2.07
C GLY A 64 -0.15 -2.91 -0.67
N TRP A 65 1.09 -3.36 -0.51
CA TRP A 65 1.70 -3.58 0.81
C TRP A 65 1.80 -2.30 1.65
N VAL A 66 2.15 -1.17 1.03
CA VAL A 66 2.16 0.13 1.71
C VAL A 66 0.76 0.49 2.20
N LEU A 67 -0.27 0.29 1.37
CA LEU A 67 -1.66 0.56 1.75
C LEU A 67 -2.16 -0.38 2.85
N HIS A 68 -1.82 -1.67 2.76
CA HIS A 68 -2.13 -2.69 3.76
C HIS A 68 -1.48 -2.35 5.12
N PHE A 69 -0.23 -1.89 5.10
CA PHE A 69 0.47 -1.39 6.29
C PHE A 69 -0.19 -0.15 6.89
N VAL A 70 -0.53 0.85 6.06
CA VAL A 70 -1.24 2.05 6.50
C VAL A 70 -2.59 1.69 7.12
N TYR A 71 -3.32 0.75 6.54
CA TYR A 71 -4.56 0.22 7.10
C TYR A 71 -4.33 -0.35 8.50
N ASN A 72 -3.31 -1.18 8.68
CA ASN A 72 -3.00 -1.82 9.96
C ASN A 72 -2.58 -0.84 11.06
N ILE A 73 -1.87 0.24 10.72
CA ILE A 73 -1.54 1.29 11.68
C ILE A 73 -2.81 2.03 12.14
N ARG A 74 -3.71 2.32 11.19
CA ARG A 74 -4.97 3.03 11.47
C ARG A 74 -5.97 2.16 12.23
N ASN A 75 -5.97 0.85 12.00
CA ASN A 75 -6.92 -0.11 12.58
C ASN A 75 -6.24 -1.02 13.61
N ARG A 76 -5.85 -0.46 14.76
CA ARG A 76 -5.06 -1.20 15.77
C ARG A 76 -5.74 -2.45 16.32
N LEU A 77 -7.07 -2.47 16.38
CA LEU A 77 -7.86 -3.59 16.92
C LEU A 77 -8.25 -4.64 15.88
N ASN A 78 -8.17 -4.32 14.59
CA ASN A 78 -8.54 -5.20 13.49
C ASN A 78 -7.47 -5.15 12.39
N LYS A 79 -6.29 -5.67 12.76
CA LYS A 79 -5.16 -5.75 11.83
C LYS A 79 -5.35 -6.91 10.87
N ARG A 80 -5.02 -6.65 9.62
CA ARG A 80 -4.88 -7.68 8.59
C ARG A 80 -3.49 -8.30 8.73
N CYS A 81 -3.45 -9.63 8.86
CA CYS A 81 -2.21 -10.41 8.90
C CYS A 81 -2.12 -11.39 7.72
N ASN A 82 -3.08 -11.31 6.81
CA ASN A 82 -3.14 -12.09 5.59
C ASN A 82 -2.27 -11.50 4.49
N GLU A 83 -2.02 -12.31 3.47
CA GLU A 83 -1.41 -11.83 2.23
C GLU A 83 -2.29 -10.79 1.54
N LEU A 84 -1.64 -10.02 0.67
CA LEU A 84 -2.28 -8.99 -0.13
C LEU A 84 -3.37 -9.63 -1.01
N THR A 85 -4.59 -9.12 -0.91
CA THR A 85 -5.71 -9.65 -1.72
C THR A 85 -5.70 -9.09 -3.14
N ALA A 86 -6.36 -9.76 -4.07
CA ALA A 86 -6.54 -9.26 -5.43
C ALA A 86 -7.24 -7.89 -5.45
N GLU A 87 -8.20 -7.66 -4.53
CA GLU A 87 -8.90 -6.38 -4.37
C GLU A 87 -7.94 -5.26 -3.93
N GLU A 88 -6.97 -5.57 -3.06
CA GLU A 88 -5.96 -4.59 -2.64
C GLU A 88 -4.99 -4.22 -3.77
N ILE A 89 -4.68 -5.18 -4.65
CA ILE A 89 -3.88 -4.94 -5.87
C ILE A 89 -4.67 -4.08 -6.87
N ASP A 90 -5.94 -4.40 -7.11
CA ASP A 90 -6.83 -3.61 -7.99
C ASP A 90 -7.03 -2.18 -7.47
N GLY A 91 -7.18 -2.03 -6.15
CA GLY A 91 -7.22 -0.73 -5.50
C GLY A 91 -5.94 0.07 -5.71
N ALA A 92 -4.78 -0.58 -5.63
CA ALA A 92 -3.49 0.07 -5.91
C ALA A 92 -3.38 0.50 -7.37
N GLU A 93 -3.86 -0.31 -8.32
CA GLU A 93 -3.90 0.05 -9.74
C GLU A 93 -4.80 1.25 -10.00
N THR A 94 -6.00 1.25 -9.43
CA THR A 94 -6.95 2.36 -9.51
C THR A 94 -6.34 3.67 -9.00
N ILE A 95 -5.56 3.62 -7.91
CA ILE A 95 -4.84 4.79 -7.39
C ILE A 95 -3.84 5.33 -8.42
N TRP A 96 -3.05 4.45 -9.04
CA TRP A 96 -2.07 4.85 -10.04
C TRP A 96 -2.72 5.40 -11.31
N ILE A 97 -3.80 4.78 -11.80
CA ILE A 97 -4.58 5.29 -12.93
C ILE A 97 -5.07 6.71 -12.63
N ARG A 98 -5.69 6.93 -11.46
CA ARG A 98 -6.17 8.25 -11.06
C ARG A 98 -5.05 9.27 -10.92
N PHE A 99 -3.89 8.84 -10.42
CA PHE A 99 -2.72 9.70 -10.31
C PHE A 99 -2.24 10.18 -11.69
N VAL A 100 -2.03 9.25 -12.63
CA VAL A 100 -1.60 9.58 -14.00
C VAL A 100 -2.66 10.39 -14.74
N GLN A 101 -3.94 10.06 -14.59
CA GLN A 101 -5.03 10.84 -15.20
C GLN A 101 -5.06 12.28 -14.71
N LYS A 102 -4.86 12.51 -13.41
CA LYS A 102 -4.81 13.87 -12.84
C LYS A 102 -3.59 14.66 -13.32
N ASP A 103 -2.46 13.98 -13.51
CA ASP A 103 -1.23 14.60 -13.99
C ASP A 103 -1.32 14.94 -15.48
N ALA A 104 -1.78 13.99 -16.30
CA ALA A 104 -1.86 14.14 -17.76
C ALA A 104 -3.03 15.00 -18.24
N PHE A 105 -4.15 15.01 -17.52
CA PHE A 105 -5.39 15.70 -17.90
C PHE A 105 -5.83 16.73 -16.86
N ALA A 106 -4.86 17.43 -16.26
CA ALA A 106 -5.12 18.36 -15.16
C ALA A 106 -6.13 19.46 -15.53
N GLU A 107 -6.06 19.97 -16.76
CA GLU A 107 -6.94 21.03 -17.25
C GLU A 107 -8.37 20.51 -17.47
N GLU A 108 -8.51 19.35 -18.11
CA GLU A 108 -9.80 18.72 -18.38
C GLU A 108 -10.50 18.33 -17.08
N VAL A 109 -9.76 17.74 -16.14
CA VAL A 109 -10.27 17.42 -14.80
C VAL A 109 -10.76 18.68 -14.11
N ASN A 110 -10.00 19.77 -14.14
CA ASN A 110 -10.40 21.04 -13.53
C ASN A 110 -11.65 21.65 -14.19
N CYS A 111 -11.73 21.60 -15.52
CA CYS A 111 -12.89 22.05 -16.28
C CYS A 111 -14.15 21.25 -15.92
N LEU A 112 -14.05 19.92 -15.84
CA LEU A 112 -15.16 19.06 -15.44
C LEU A 112 -15.62 19.35 -14.00
N LEU A 113 -14.68 19.54 -13.07
CA LEU A 113 -15.00 19.85 -11.68
C LEU A 113 -15.73 21.20 -11.54
N LYS A 114 -15.29 22.24 -12.26
CA LYS A 114 -15.96 23.54 -12.29
C LYS A 114 -17.36 23.45 -12.87
N SER A 115 -17.53 22.67 -13.94
CA SER A 115 -18.84 22.42 -14.53
C SER A 115 -19.78 21.77 -13.53
N ILE A 116 -19.35 20.71 -12.84
CA ILE A 116 -20.14 20.01 -11.82
C ILE A 116 -20.52 20.95 -10.67
N ASP A 117 -19.57 21.73 -10.14
CA ASP A 117 -19.82 22.69 -9.07
C ASP A 117 -20.85 23.76 -9.48
N HIS A 118 -20.79 24.22 -10.73
CA HIS A 118 -21.79 25.12 -11.29
C HIS A 118 -23.19 24.48 -11.33
N TYR A 119 -23.31 23.23 -11.81
CA TYR A 119 -24.59 22.51 -11.84
C TYR A 119 -25.19 22.30 -10.44
N LEU A 120 -24.37 21.92 -9.46
CA LEU A 120 -24.82 21.70 -8.07
C LEU A 120 -25.33 22.99 -7.40
N LYS A 121 -24.77 24.15 -7.77
CA LYS A 121 -25.24 25.46 -7.29
C LYS A 121 -26.59 25.85 -7.87
N LEU A 122 -26.89 25.45 -9.11
CA LEU A 122 -28.16 25.73 -9.77
C LEU A 122 -29.34 24.90 -9.23
N GLN A 123 -29.08 23.73 -8.64
CA GLN A 123 -30.12 22.86 -8.06
C GLN A 123 -30.49 23.21 -6.60
N GLN A 124 -29.85 24.23 -6.01
CA GLN A 124 -30.10 24.68 -4.64
C GLN A 124 -30.96 25.96 -4.55
N PHE A 125 -31.47 26.42 -5.69
CA PHE A 125 -32.46 27.49 -5.83
C PHE A 125 -33.73 26.94 -6.47
#